data_AF-A0A437JFW3-F1
#
_entry.id   AF-A0A437JFW3-F1
#
_cell.length_a   1.000
_cell.length_b   1.000
_cell.length_c   1.000
_cell.angle_alpha   90.00
_cell.angle_beta   90.00
_cell.angle_gamma   90.00
#
_symmetry.space_group_name_H-M   'P 1'
#
loop_
_entity.id
_entity.type
_entity.pdbx_description
1 polymer ?
#
loop_
_entity_poly.entity_id
_entity_poly.type
_entity_poly.pdbx_seq_one_letter_code
_entity_poly.pdbx_strand_id
1 'polypeptide(L)'
;MKKISALISLAIILMSSDAISEDDKLCGSLKAFVQSVAADTSQSLELQTSWGGGFKKEKESIGKEEEIVLYEKRCNFHEYEPAEKVCDILMRSSSTEFPHLNLKRVLACLSPGTKFSKNMEIGAMSVSFDYGDDERGSFIYIDLGFDSTIGGNQLKIVAEGY
;
A
#
# COMPACT_ATOMS: atom_id res chain seq x y z
N MET A 1 6.69 -72.52 -1.42
CA MET A 1 7.70 -71.43 -1.43
C MET A 1 6.95 -70.09 -1.48
N LYS A 2 6.89 -69.35 -0.37
CA LYS A 2 6.15 -68.07 -0.25
C LYS A 2 7.06 -66.91 -0.66
N LYS A 3 6.67 -66.14 -1.67
CA LYS A 3 7.36 -64.91 -2.08
C LYS A 3 6.78 -63.73 -1.28
N ILE A 4 7.62 -63.06 -0.50
CA ILE A 4 7.27 -61.82 0.22
C ILE A 4 7.63 -60.68 -0.73
N SER A 5 6.62 -60.06 -1.35
CA SER A 5 6.78 -58.78 -2.05
C SER A 5 6.71 -57.66 -1.04
N ALA A 6 7.85 -56.99 -0.80
CA ALA A 6 7.91 -55.75 -0.03
C ALA A 6 7.53 -54.58 -0.96
N LEU A 7 6.37 -53.97 -0.71
CA LEU A 7 5.94 -52.72 -1.32
C LEU A 7 6.53 -51.55 -0.53
N ILE A 8 7.59 -50.95 -1.05
CA ILE A 8 8.15 -49.69 -0.55
C ILE A 8 7.22 -48.57 -1.05
N SER A 9 6.38 -48.04 -0.15
CA SER A 9 5.57 -46.85 -0.43
C SER A 9 6.42 -45.60 -0.23
N LEU A 10 6.76 -44.93 -1.33
CA LEU A 10 7.44 -43.65 -1.35
C LEU A 10 6.40 -42.54 -1.11
N ALA A 11 6.32 -42.04 0.12
CA ALA A 11 5.48 -40.90 0.48
C ALA A 11 6.15 -39.59 0.00
N ILE A 12 5.66 -39.04 -1.11
CA ILE A 12 6.06 -37.73 -1.60
C ILE A 12 5.31 -36.68 -0.77
N ILE A 13 6.03 -36.01 0.14
CA ILE A 13 5.51 -34.86 0.88
C ILE A 13 5.54 -33.66 -0.08
N LEU A 14 4.38 -33.34 -0.66
CA LEU A 14 4.15 -32.07 -1.34
C LEU A 14 4.08 -30.97 -0.27
N MET A 15 5.20 -30.30 0.00
CA MET A 15 5.16 -29.03 0.73
C MET A 15 4.63 -27.96 -0.23
N SER A 16 3.33 -27.69 -0.15
CA SER A 16 2.73 -26.51 -0.74
C SER A 16 3.34 -25.28 -0.07
N SER A 17 4.29 -24.62 -0.73
CA SER A 17 4.71 -23.28 -0.32
C SER A 17 3.62 -22.31 -0.77
N ASP A 18 2.76 -21.90 0.15
CA ASP A 18 1.85 -20.77 -0.08
C ASP A 18 2.72 -19.52 -0.23
N ALA A 19 2.99 -19.13 -1.47
CA ALA A 19 3.67 -17.87 -1.77
C ALA A 19 2.73 -16.73 -1.38
N ILE A 20 3.01 -16.08 -0.25
CA ILE A 20 2.28 -14.89 0.22
C ILE A 20 2.47 -13.78 -0.82
N SER A 21 1.37 -13.29 -1.40
CA SER A 21 1.43 -12.23 -2.39
C SER A 21 1.78 -10.87 -1.75
N GLU A 22 2.31 -9.93 -2.53
CA GLU A 22 2.54 -8.56 -2.04
C GLU A 22 1.24 -7.85 -1.63
N ASP A 23 0.10 -8.23 -2.23
CA ASP A 23 -1.22 -7.73 -1.82
C ASP A 23 -1.60 -8.22 -0.42
N ASP A 24 -1.31 -9.48 -0.10
CA ASP A 24 -1.56 -10.04 1.24
C ASP A 24 -0.70 -9.33 2.30
N LYS A 25 0.57 -9.04 1.98
CA LYS A 25 1.48 -8.28 2.86
C LYS A 25 1.02 -6.84 3.04
N LEU A 26 0.56 -6.19 1.96
CA LEU A 26 0.04 -4.82 2.00
C LEU A 26 -1.19 -4.75 2.89
N CYS A 27 -2.15 -5.66 2.70
CA CYS A 27 -3.35 -5.70 3.52
C CYS A 27 -3.04 -5.96 4.99
N GLY A 28 -2.13 -6.90 5.31
CA GLY A 28 -1.70 -7.13 6.69
C GLY A 28 -1.12 -5.88 7.34
N SER A 29 -0.24 -5.17 6.62
CA SER A 29 0.42 -3.96 7.13
C SER A 29 -0.54 -2.78 7.25
N LEU A 30 -1.45 -2.58 6.30
CA LEU A 30 -2.48 -1.54 6.36
C LEU A 30 -3.40 -1.75 7.57
N LYS A 31 -3.86 -2.98 7.80
CA LYS A 31 -4.69 -3.32 8.95
C LYS A 31 -3.95 -3.06 10.26
N ALA A 32 -2.68 -3.48 10.35
CA ALA A 32 -1.85 -3.21 11.51
C ALA A 32 -1.66 -1.71 11.76
N PHE A 33 -1.40 -0.92 10.72
CA PHE A 33 -1.29 0.54 10.80
C PHE A 33 -2.56 1.17 11.37
N VAL A 34 -3.73 0.92 10.77
CA VAL A 34 -4.98 1.55 11.22
C VAL A 34 -5.39 1.10 12.63
N GLN A 35 -5.09 -0.14 13.02
CA GLN A 35 -5.41 -0.66 14.35
C GLN A 35 -4.44 -0.18 15.45
N SER A 36 -3.26 0.32 15.06
CA SER A 36 -2.23 0.78 16.00
C SER A 36 -2.43 2.21 16.49
N VAL A 37 -3.28 2.99 15.82
CA VAL A 37 -3.58 4.38 16.18
C VAL A 37 -4.35 4.41 17.49
N ALA A 38 -3.89 5.24 18.43
CA ALA A 38 -4.53 5.41 19.73
C ALA A 38 -5.77 6.32 19.62
N ALA A 39 -6.70 6.16 20.55
CA ALA A 39 -7.86 7.04 20.67
C ALA A 39 -7.43 8.52 20.76
N ASP A 40 -8.19 9.39 20.10
CA ASP A 40 -7.95 10.84 20.01
C ASP A 40 -6.59 11.22 19.36
N THR A 41 -5.97 10.29 18.64
CA THR A 41 -4.74 10.56 17.86
C THR A 41 -4.96 10.32 16.38
N SER A 42 -4.21 11.07 15.56
CA SER A 42 -4.21 10.92 14.12
C SER A 42 -2.83 10.51 13.65
N GLN A 43 -2.77 9.52 12.76
CA GLN A 43 -1.55 9.09 12.09
C GLN A 43 -1.79 9.04 10.59
N SER A 44 -0.77 9.37 9.81
CA SER A 44 -0.89 9.41 8.36
C SER A 44 0.32 8.86 7.65
N LEU A 45 0.10 8.44 6.40
CA LEU A 45 1.15 8.20 5.44
C LEU A 45 0.76 8.72 4.06
N GLU A 46 1.77 9.04 3.26
CA GLU A 46 1.59 9.68 1.96
C GLU A 46 2.52 9.03 0.94
N LEU A 47 1.96 8.30 -0.03
CA LEU A 47 2.69 7.82 -1.20
C LEU A 47 2.61 8.89 -2.29
N GLN A 48 3.75 9.40 -2.72
CA GLN A 48 3.89 10.35 -3.81
C GLN A 48 4.50 9.67 -5.02
N THR A 49 3.98 9.94 -6.23
CA THR A 49 4.51 9.42 -7.49
C THR A 49 4.61 10.52 -8.54
N SER A 50 5.72 10.59 -9.28
CA SER A 50 5.96 11.61 -10.33
C SER A 50 6.40 10.96 -11.65
N TRP A 51 5.96 11.54 -12.77
CA TRP A 51 6.33 11.16 -14.13
C TRP A 51 7.05 12.32 -14.84
N GLY A 52 8.12 12.02 -15.59
CA GLY A 52 8.78 12.99 -16.46
C GLY A 52 9.69 14.00 -15.75
N GLY A 53 10.27 13.62 -14.62
CA GLY A 53 11.24 14.41 -13.85
C GLY A 53 11.16 14.13 -12.34
N GLY A 54 12.19 14.53 -11.60
CA GLY A 54 12.15 14.51 -10.14
C GLY A 54 11.09 15.46 -9.56
N PHE A 55 10.69 15.25 -8.32
CA PHE A 55 9.69 16.11 -7.66
C PHE A 55 10.17 17.57 -7.59
N LYS A 56 9.24 18.52 -7.77
CA LYS A 56 9.55 19.97 -7.85
C LYS A 56 10.28 20.50 -6.60
N LYS A 57 9.99 19.96 -5.42
CA LYS A 57 10.58 20.37 -4.14
C LYS A 57 12.09 20.06 -4.01
N GLU A 58 12.66 19.24 -4.89
CA GLU A 58 14.10 18.95 -4.88
C GLU A 58 14.88 19.64 -6.01
N LYS A 59 14.19 20.23 -6.98
CA LYS A 59 14.84 20.95 -8.09
C LYS A 59 15.48 22.27 -7.65
N GLU A 60 15.28 22.73 -6.42
CA GLU A 60 15.96 23.90 -5.85
C GLU A 60 17.43 23.61 -5.44
N SER A 61 17.89 22.35 -5.44
CA SER A 61 19.18 21.99 -4.81
C SER A 61 20.28 21.44 -5.72
N ILE A 62 20.13 21.41 -7.05
CA ILE A 62 21.12 20.70 -7.89
C ILE A 62 21.62 21.56 -9.07
N GLY A 63 22.73 22.27 -8.83
CA GLY A 63 23.64 22.79 -9.85
C GLY A 63 24.68 21.75 -10.31
N LYS A 64 24.26 20.50 -10.49
CA LYS A 64 25.10 19.38 -10.96
C LYS A 64 24.31 18.61 -12.02
N GLU A 65 25.03 18.17 -13.05
CA GLU A 65 24.58 17.43 -14.24
C GLU A 65 23.16 16.82 -14.16
N GLU A 66 22.32 17.18 -15.14
CA GLU A 66 20.91 16.76 -15.23
C GLU A 66 20.79 15.23 -15.34
N GLU A 67 20.64 14.53 -14.22
CA GLU A 67 20.20 13.15 -14.21
C GLU A 67 18.74 13.11 -14.69
N ILE A 68 18.51 12.44 -15.83
CA ILE A 68 17.16 12.28 -16.40
C ILE A 68 16.39 11.28 -15.54
N VAL A 69 15.61 11.79 -14.59
CA VAL A 69 14.68 10.99 -13.78
C VAL A 69 13.38 10.78 -14.56
N LEU A 70 13.15 9.55 -15.03
CA LEU A 70 11.93 9.21 -15.81
C LEU A 70 10.68 9.12 -14.93
N TYR A 71 10.84 8.56 -13.74
CA TYR A 71 9.79 8.46 -12.73
C TYR A 71 10.41 8.48 -11.33
N GLU A 72 9.61 8.85 -10.35
CA GLU A 72 10.04 8.86 -8.96
C GLU A 72 8.89 8.47 -8.03
N LYS A 73 9.22 7.89 -6.88
CA LYS A 73 8.28 7.59 -5.81
C LYS A 73 8.87 8.01 -4.47
N ARG A 74 8.01 8.45 -3.55
CA ARG A 74 8.36 8.71 -2.15
C ARG A 74 7.24 8.25 -1.26
N CYS A 75 7.57 7.88 -0.05
CA CYS A 75 6.56 7.63 0.96
C CYS A 75 6.94 8.32 2.25
N ASN A 76 6.08 9.21 2.73
CA ASN A 76 6.24 9.86 4.02
C ASN A 76 5.37 9.13 5.03
N PHE A 77 5.98 8.63 6.11
CA PHE A 77 5.30 7.94 7.21
C PHE A 77 5.37 8.70 8.54
N HIS A 78 5.87 9.94 8.51
CA HIS A 78 5.91 10.86 9.67
C HIS A 78 6.50 10.22 10.94
N GLU A 79 7.55 9.40 10.80
CA GLU A 79 8.24 8.72 11.90
C GLU A 79 7.36 7.72 12.69
N TYR A 80 6.21 7.33 12.14
CA TYR A 80 5.33 6.32 12.73
C TYR A 80 5.65 4.91 12.20
N GLU A 81 6.29 4.07 13.01
CA GLU A 81 6.78 2.73 12.60
C GLU A 81 5.69 1.84 11.94
N PRO A 82 4.43 1.79 12.41
CA PRO A 82 3.39 1.03 11.70
C PRO A 82 3.12 1.52 10.27
N ALA A 83 3.24 2.83 10.03
CA ALA A 83 3.11 3.41 8.70
C ALA A 83 4.35 3.15 7.82
N GLU A 84 5.54 3.05 8.40
CA GLU A 84 6.78 2.72 7.68
C GLU A 84 6.66 1.39 6.91
N LYS A 85 6.13 0.35 7.56
CA LYS A 85 5.93 -0.97 6.94
C LYS A 85 4.99 -0.92 5.74
N VAL A 86 3.95 -0.10 5.82
CA VAL A 86 3.04 0.14 4.69
C VAL A 86 3.78 0.88 3.57
N CYS A 87 4.55 1.91 3.92
CA CYS A 87 5.36 2.67 2.98
C CYS A 87 6.36 1.80 2.22
N ASP A 88 7.07 0.89 2.89
CA ASP A 88 8.02 -0.03 2.26
C ASP A 88 7.38 -0.91 1.19
N ILE A 89 6.16 -1.38 1.44
CA ILE A 89 5.41 -2.23 0.50
C ILE A 89 4.88 -1.37 -0.65
N LEU A 90 4.32 -0.19 -0.35
CA LEU A 90 3.83 0.73 -1.37
C LEU A 90 4.96 1.19 -2.28
N MET A 91 6.14 1.52 -1.76
CA MET A 91 7.30 1.93 -2.55
C MET A 91 7.72 0.84 -3.55
N ARG A 92 7.74 -0.42 -3.13
CA ARG A 92 8.13 -1.56 -3.98
C ARG A 92 7.07 -1.98 -4.99
N SER A 93 5.80 -1.91 -4.63
CA SER A 93 4.71 -2.54 -5.40
C SER A 93 3.76 -1.57 -6.10
N SER A 94 3.85 -0.27 -5.83
CA SER A 94 2.95 0.72 -6.44
C SER A 94 3.23 0.92 -7.94
N SER A 95 2.24 1.43 -8.67
CA SER A 95 2.46 1.97 -10.01
C SER A 95 2.57 3.49 -9.94
N THR A 96 3.58 4.05 -10.62
CA THR A 96 3.68 5.50 -10.87
C THR A 96 2.72 5.93 -11.98
N GLU A 97 2.57 5.10 -13.03
CA GLU A 97 1.70 5.34 -14.20
C GLU A 97 0.22 5.28 -13.86
N PHE A 98 -0.14 4.34 -12.99
CA PHE A 98 -1.51 4.01 -12.67
C PHE A 98 -1.76 4.19 -11.17
N PRO A 99 -1.74 5.45 -10.67
CA PRO A 99 -1.87 5.72 -9.24
C PRO A 99 -3.22 5.25 -8.66
N HIS A 100 -4.26 5.19 -9.51
CA HIS A 100 -5.56 4.64 -9.16
C HIS A 100 -5.52 3.16 -8.75
N LEU A 101 -4.56 2.37 -9.24
CA LEU A 101 -4.40 0.98 -8.81
C LEU A 101 -3.93 0.91 -7.35
N ASN A 102 -3.10 1.87 -6.90
CA ASN A 102 -2.65 1.96 -5.51
C ASN A 102 -3.85 2.22 -4.60
N LEU A 103 -4.69 3.20 -4.95
CA LEU A 103 -5.94 3.51 -4.23
C LEU A 103 -6.87 2.28 -4.15
N LYS A 104 -7.12 1.61 -5.28
CA LYS A 104 -7.98 0.42 -5.32
C LYS A 104 -7.46 -0.69 -4.41
N ARG A 105 -6.14 -0.93 -4.36
CA ARG A 105 -5.51 -1.93 -3.48
C ARG A 105 -5.71 -1.58 -2.01
N VAL A 106 -5.48 -0.33 -1.63
CA VAL A 106 -5.72 0.14 -0.24
C VAL A 106 -7.18 -0.06 0.15
N LEU A 107 -8.11 0.37 -0.70
CA LEU A 107 -9.56 0.23 -0.44
C LEU A 107 -10.00 -1.23 -0.39
N ALA A 108 -9.46 -2.10 -1.24
CA ALA A 108 -9.75 -3.53 -1.17
C ALA A 108 -9.31 -4.16 0.17
N CYS A 109 -8.23 -3.65 0.78
CA CYS A 109 -7.76 -4.12 2.08
C CYS A 109 -8.59 -3.61 3.26
N LEU A 110 -8.90 -2.31 3.29
CA LEU A 110 -9.52 -1.63 4.43
C LEU A 110 -11.05 -1.58 4.35
N SER A 111 -11.61 -1.64 3.15
CA SER A 111 -13.05 -1.64 2.89
C SER A 111 -13.41 -2.71 1.86
N PRO A 112 -13.31 -4.02 2.20
CA PRO A 112 -13.47 -5.12 1.24
C PRO A 112 -14.87 -5.21 0.62
N GLY A 113 -15.87 -4.53 1.18
CA GLY A 113 -17.19 -4.37 0.58
C GLY A 113 -17.22 -3.39 -0.61
N THR A 114 -16.23 -2.50 -0.71
CA THR A 114 -16.10 -1.53 -1.80
C THR A 114 -15.64 -2.23 -3.07
N LYS A 115 -16.42 -2.12 -4.15
CA LYS A 115 -16.12 -2.73 -5.45
C LYS A 115 -16.06 -1.68 -6.53
N PHE A 116 -14.95 -1.68 -7.26
CA PHE A 116 -14.78 -0.87 -8.47
C PHE A 116 -14.90 -1.76 -9.71
N SER A 117 -15.42 -1.19 -10.80
CA SER A 117 -15.31 -1.85 -12.10
C SER A 117 -13.82 -2.05 -12.46
N LYS A 118 -13.51 -3.18 -13.11
CA LYS A 118 -12.13 -3.53 -13.50
C LYS A 118 -11.47 -2.42 -14.32
N ASN A 119 -12.23 -1.78 -15.22
CA ASN A 119 -11.74 -0.79 -16.16
C ASN A 119 -11.99 0.66 -15.71
N MET A 120 -12.39 0.88 -14.46
CA MET A 120 -12.60 2.24 -13.95
C MET A 120 -11.25 2.90 -13.67
N GLU A 121 -10.96 4.01 -14.33
CA GLU A 121 -9.80 4.85 -14.01
C GLU A 121 -10.24 5.97 -13.07
N ILE A 122 -9.52 6.13 -11.95
CA ILE A 122 -9.82 7.14 -10.93
C ILE A 122 -8.74 8.22 -11.02
N GLY A 123 -9.08 9.40 -11.53
CA GLY A 123 -8.14 10.53 -11.60
C GLY A 123 -7.92 11.20 -10.23
N ALA A 124 -8.98 11.30 -9.43
CA ALA A 124 -8.94 11.77 -8.05
C ALA A 124 -10.11 11.18 -7.27
N MET A 125 -9.94 10.98 -5.96
CA MET A 125 -10.99 10.49 -5.07
C MET A 125 -10.62 10.78 -3.62
N SER A 126 -11.58 11.30 -2.86
CA SER A 126 -11.50 11.37 -1.40
C SER A 126 -12.63 10.53 -0.82
N VAL A 127 -12.31 9.66 0.13
CA VAL A 127 -13.27 8.75 0.77
C VAL A 127 -12.98 8.63 2.25
N SER A 128 -14.03 8.43 3.03
CA SER A 128 -13.92 8.19 4.46
C SER A 128 -14.86 7.09 4.94
N PHE A 129 -14.44 6.33 5.94
CA PHE A 129 -15.22 5.25 6.55
C PHE A 129 -14.63 4.82 7.89
N ASP A 130 -15.46 4.21 8.72
CA ASP A 130 -15.04 3.58 9.97
C ASP A 130 -14.34 2.23 9.73
N TYR A 131 -13.29 1.97 10.49
CA TYR A 131 -12.61 0.68 10.54
C TYR A 131 -12.46 0.24 12.00
N GLY A 132 -13.16 -0.82 12.40
CA GLY A 132 -13.19 -1.28 13.79
C GLY A 132 -14.58 -1.74 14.20
N ASP A 133 -14.84 -1.68 15.49
CA ASP A 133 -16.17 -1.85 16.10
C ASP A 133 -16.63 -0.55 16.78
N ASP A 134 -17.80 -0.59 17.41
CA ASP A 134 -18.42 0.58 18.03
C ASP A 134 -17.66 1.12 19.26
N GLU A 135 -16.74 0.34 19.84
CA GLU A 135 -15.98 0.69 21.05
C GLU A 135 -14.51 1.02 20.78
N ARG A 136 -13.94 0.49 19.70
CA ARG A 136 -12.55 0.72 19.32
C ARG A 136 -12.38 0.65 17.81
N GLY A 137 -11.81 1.71 17.25
CA GLY A 137 -11.55 1.75 15.82
C GLY A 137 -10.71 2.92 15.38
N SER A 138 -10.78 3.17 14.08
CA SER A 138 -10.28 4.40 13.49
C SER A 138 -11.20 4.87 12.40
N PHE A 139 -11.41 6.17 12.35
CA PHE A 139 -11.99 6.82 11.21
C PHE A 139 -10.91 7.00 10.14
N ILE A 140 -11.11 6.40 8.98
CA ILE A 140 -10.13 6.35 7.90
C ILE A 140 -10.47 7.40 6.87
N TYR A 141 -9.50 8.22 6.48
CA TYR A 141 -9.57 9.10 5.31
C TYR A 141 -8.54 8.67 4.28
N ILE A 142 -8.97 8.50 3.03
CA ILE A 142 -8.07 8.22 1.92
C ILE A 142 -8.31 9.26 0.85
N ASP A 143 -7.23 9.91 0.41
CA ASP A 143 -7.27 10.90 -0.65
C ASP A 143 -6.27 10.53 -1.75
N LEU A 144 -6.73 10.53 -3.00
CA LEU A 144 -5.91 10.40 -4.19
C LEU A 144 -6.12 11.64 -5.04
N GLY A 145 -5.04 12.28 -5.45
CA GLY A 145 -5.12 13.38 -6.41
C GLY A 145 -3.75 13.82 -6.94
N PHE A 146 -3.77 14.72 -7.92
CA PHE A 146 -2.56 15.38 -8.40
C PHE A 146 -2.20 16.55 -7.48
N ASP A 147 -0.99 16.53 -6.93
CA ASP A 147 -0.42 17.62 -6.15
C ASP A 147 0.59 18.40 -7.02
N SER A 148 0.19 19.61 -7.40
CA SER A 148 0.99 20.50 -8.23
C SER A 148 2.26 21.01 -7.56
N THR A 149 2.33 20.99 -6.22
CA THR A 149 3.48 21.43 -5.41
C THR A 149 4.61 20.40 -5.45
N ILE A 150 4.29 19.12 -5.51
CA ILE A 150 5.26 18.04 -5.71
C ILE A 150 5.47 17.77 -7.20
N GLY A 151 4.47 18.07 -8.05
CA GLY A 151 4.51 17.82 -9.49
C GLY A 151 4.15 16.37 -9.85
N GLY A 152 3.26 15.74 -9.09
CA GLY A 152 2.94 14.32 -9.21
C GLY A 152 1.63 13.97 -8.53
N ASN A 153 1.29 12.68 -8.46
CA ASN A 153 0.14 12.20 -7.71
C ASN A 153 0.52 11.96 -6.25
N GLN A 154 -0.45 12.14 -5.36
CA GLN A 154 -0.35 11.80 -3.95
C GLN A 154 -1.52 10.90 -3.58
N LEU A 155 -1.21 9.75 -2.96
CA LEU A 155 -2.15 8.92 -2.24
C LEU A 155 -1.87 9.11 -0.74
N LYS A 156 -2.78 9.79 -0.05
CA LYS A 156 -2.73 10.01 1.39
C LYS A 156 -3.69 9.08 2.11
N ILE A 157 -3.23 8.47 3.20
CA ILE A 157 -4.05 7.65 4.09
C ILE A 157 -3.89 8.25 5.49
N VAL A 158 -5.01 8.56 6.13
CA VAL A 158 -5.07 9.07 7.51
C VAL A 158 -5.97 8.13 8.31
N ALA A 159 -5.55 7.81 9.53
CA ALA A 159 -6.35 7.08 10.49
C ALA A 159 -6.45 7.92 11.77
N GLU A 160 -7.67 8.20 12.20
CA GLU A 160 -7.99 8.91 13.45
C GLU A 160 -8.62 7.92 14.43
N GLY A 161 -7.93 7.59 15.52
CA GLY A 161 -8.39 6.59 16.47
C GLY A 161 -9.52 7.09 17.36
N TYR A 162 -10.46 6.21 17.68
CA TYR A 162 -11.49 6.40 18.70
C TYR A 162 -11.60 5.16 19.61
#